data_AF-A0A929AV12-F1
#
_entry.id   AF-A0A929AV12-F1
#
_cell.length_a   1.000
_cell.length_b   1.000
_cell.length_c   1.000
_cell.angle_alpha   90.00
_cell.angle_beta   90.00
_cell.angle_gamma   90.00
#
_symmetry.space_group_name_H-M   'P 1'
#
loop_
_entity.id
_entity.type
_entity.pdbx_description
1 polymer ?
#
loop_
_entity_poly.entity_id
_entity_poly.type
_entity_poly.pdbx_seq_one_letter_code
_entity_poly.pdbx_strand_id
1 'polypeptide(L)'
;MVSSGTMRPFTFTCLVALPLTAALAVLPPVHAQDIEFPEDAGEMQLDPTDPNNLRPLTQEGSILSLQGGQRLMEEAGQAIQAQNYGLAAQKLQQARQVFNQLSNFYQQLASSFSGIDNRIFDAQRQKALETAEIRDEATYQLALVHRAQDQPELAVPLLIQIVRSQNPTRDLGKKAYQQLFELGFVDAPYPRPRDSEPTSSVTPQR
;
A
#
# COMPACT_ATOMS: atom_id res chain seq x y z
N MET A 1 -48.61 15.35 14.87
CA MET A 1 -48.53 15.84 13.47
C MET A 1 -47.66 14.85 12.71
N VAL A 2 -48.30 14.04 11.88
CA VAL A 2 -47.69 12.91 11.18
C VAL A 2 -47.06 13.43 9.90
N SER A 3 -45.75 13.26 9.73
CA SER A 3 -45.03 13.59 8.50
C SER A 3 -44.36 12.32 7.99
N SER A 4 -45.09 11.60 7.15
CA SER A 4 -44.60 10.43 6.41
C SER A 4 -43.97 10.90 5.09
N GLY A 5 -42.67 10.73 4.95
CA GLY A 5 -41.91 11.02 3.72
C GLY A 5 -41.80 9.78 2.84
N THR A 6 -42.33 9.89 1.63
CA THR A 6 -42.51 8.85 0.61
C THR A 6 -41.18 8.48 -0.08
N MET A 7 -40.78 7.22 -0.05
CA MET A 7 -39.73 6.68 -0.94
C MET A 7 -40.30 6.45 -2.36
N ARG A 8 -39.56 6.85 -3.40
CA ARG A 8 -39.80 6.51 -4.81
C ARG A 8 -38.65 5.64 -5.33
N PRO A 9 -38.87 4.40 -5.75
CA PRO A 9 -37.92 3.66 -6.58
C PRO A 9 -38.23 3.88 -8.07
N PHE A 10 -37.25 4.36 -8.83
CA PHE A 10 -37.33 4.43 -10.30
C PHE A 10 -36.79 3.11 -10.88
N THR A 11 -37.69 2.21 -11.24
CA THR A 11 -37.41 1.02 -12.04
C THR A 11 -37.44 1.39 -13.51
N PHE A 12 -36.35 1.18 -14.24
CA PHE A 12 -36.37 1.20 -15.70
C PHE A 12 -36.19 -0.22 -16.24
N THR A 13 -37.33 -0.85 -16.50
CA THR A 13 -37.46 -2.10 -17.22
C THR A 13 -37.57 -1.74 -18.71
N CYS A 14 -36.62 -2.15 -19.54
CA CYS A 14 -36.80 -2.12 -20.99
C CYS A 14 -36.58 -3.52 -21.54
N LEU A 15 -37.71 -4.22 -21.68
CA LEU A 15 -37.88 -5.45 -22.43
C LEU A 15 -37.76 -5.13 -23.93
N VAL A 16 -36.84 -5.79 -24.62
CA VAL A 16 -36.90 -5.95 -26.08
C VAL A 16 -36.88 -7.44 -26.38
N ALA A 17 -37.83 -7.86 -27.20
CA ALA A 17 -38.24 -9.23 -27.41
C ALA A 17 -37.99 -9.69 -28.88
N LEU A 18 -37.56 -10.96 -29.02
CA LEU A 18 -37.63 -11.88 -30.18
C LEU A 18 -36.82 -11.55 -31.47
N PRO A 19 -36.38 -12.55 -32.27
CA PRO A 19 -37.00 -13.87 -32.45
C PRO A 19 -36.12 -15.14 -32.41
N LEU A 20 -36.84 -16.24 -32.23
CA LEU A 20 -36.48 -17.66 -32.29
C LEU A 20 -36.20 -18.09 -33.73
N THR A 21 -35.01 -18.66 -33.99
CA THR A 21 -34.75 -19.48 -35.18
C THR A 21 -34.26 -20.86 -34.73
N ALA A 22 -35.13 -21.86 -34.90
CA ALA A 22 -34.79 -23.26 -34.73
C ALA A 22 -34.10 -23.76 -36.00
N ALA A 23 -32.77 -23.91 -35.96
CA ALA A 23 -32.02 -24.65 -36.96
C ALA A 23 -31.68 -26.03 -36.39
N LEU A 24 -32.41 -27.05 -36.85
CA LEU A 24 -32.12 -28.45 -36.57
C LEU A 24 -30.93 -28.88 -37.44
N ALA A 25 -29.71 -28.83 -36.91
CA ALA A 25 -28.52 -29.36 -37.56
C ALA A 25 -28.21 -30.76 -37.01
N VAL A 26 -28.22 -31.74 -37.90
CA VAL A 26 -27.82 -33.12 -37.65
C VAL A 26 -26.36 -33.15 -37.19
N LEU A 27 -26.10 -33.63 -35.98
CA LEU A 27 -24.74 -33.88 -35.50
C LEU A 27 -24.20 -35.16 -36.17
N PRO A 28 -22.99 -35.14 -36.77
CA PRO A 28 -22.30 -36.38 -37.09
C PRO A 28 -21.90 -37.10 -35.80
N PRO A 29 -21.79 -38.45 -35.80
CA PRO A 29 -21.24 -39.17 -34.66
C PRO A 29 -19.79 -38.72 -34.45
N VAL A 30 -19.55 -37.99 -33.37
CA VAL A 30 -18.19 -37.72 -32.88
C VAL A 30 -17.61 -39.08 -32.50
N HIS A 31 -16.80 -39.64 -33.39
CA HIS A 31 -15.80 -40.62 -33.01
C HIS A 31 -14.96 -39.95 -31.92
N ALA A 32 -14.72 -40.64 -30.81
CA ALA A 32 -13.70 -40.27 -29.86
C ALA A 32 -12.39 -40.13 -30.65
N GLN A 33 -12.02 -38.89 -30.94
CA GLN A 33 -10.69 -38.57 -31.41
C GLN A 33 -9.84 -38.63 -30.15
N ASP A 34 -8.95 -39.62 -30.10
CA ASP A 34 -7.78 -39.55 -29.24
C ASP A 34 -7.16 -38.18 -29.48
N ILE A 35 -7.29 -37.30 -28.49
CA ILE A 35 -6.59 -36.04 -28.46
C ILE A 35 -5.14 -36.44 -28.20
N GLU A 36 -4.35 -36.60 -29.26
CA GLU A 36 -2.92 -36.38 -29.19
C GLU A 36 -2.74 -34.92 -28.78
N PHE A 37 -2.52 -34.73 -27.48
CA PHE A 37 -2.02 -33.48 -26.95
C PHE A 37 -0.70 -33.18 -27.67
N PRO A 38 -0.50 -31.98 -28.23
CA PRO A 38 0.82 -31.59 -28.66
C PRO A 38 1.75 -31.63 -27.43
N GLU A 39 2.72 -32.55 -27.44
CA GLU A 39 3.77 -32.80 -26.44
C GLU A 39 4.76 -31.63 -26.26
N ASP A 40 4.35 -30.39 -26.52
CA ASP A 40 5.19 -29.20 -26.32
C ASP A 40 4.41 -28.05 -25.65
N ALA A 41 3.55 -28.40 -24.70
CA ALA A 41 3.31 -27.52 -23.57
C ALA A 41 4.30 -27.96 -22.49
N GLY A 42 5.50 -27.37 -22.49
CA GLY A 42 6.48 -27.59 -21.45
C GLY A 42 5.82 -27.45 -20.09
N GLU A 43 5.56 -28.60 -19.46
CA GLU A 43 5.24 -28.67 -18.06
C GLU A 43 6.43 -27.98 -17.39
N MET A 44 6.19 -26.79 -16.84
CA MET A 44 7.11 -26.21 -15.87
C MET A 44 7.03 -27.16 -14.68
N GLN A 45 7.81 -28.23 -14.76
CA GLN A 45 7.91 -29.24 -13.74
C GLN A 45 8.57 -28.54 -12.56
N LEU A 46 7.73 -28.00 -11.68
CA LEU A 46 8.15 -27.39 -10.43
C LEU A 46 8.90 -28.48 -9.68
N ASP A 47 10.23 -28.38 -9.65
CA ASP A 47 11.06 -29.28 -8.88
C ASP A 47 10.64 -29.17 -7.40
N PRO A 48 10.05 -30.23 -6.81
CA PRO A 48 9.57 -30.21 -5.43
C PRO A 48 10.71 -30.21 -4.41
N THR A 49 11.97 -30.37 -4.84
CA THR A 49 13.16 -30.26 -3.99
C THR A 49 13.76 -28.86 -3.92
N ASP A 50 13.34 -27.91 -4.77
CA ASP A 50 13.75 -26.50 -4.63
C ASP A 50 12.85 -25.76 -3.63
N PRO A 51 13.37 -25.32 -2.46
CA PRO A 51 12.58 -24.59 -1.47
C PRO A 51 12.00 -23.26 -1.98
N ASN A 52 12.53 -22.68 -3.06
CA ASN A 52 11.98 -21.46 -3.69
C ASN A 52 10.72 -21.75 -4.52
N ASN A 53 10.57 -22.97 -5.06
CA ASN A 53 9.33 -23.41 -5.72
C ASN A 53 8.19 -23.64 -4.72
N LEU A 54 8.53 -23.90 -3.45
CA LEU A 54 7.57 -24.15 -2.37
C LEU A 54 7.02 -22.87 -1.71
N ARG A 55 7.56 -21.69 -2.07
CA ARG A 55 7.16 -20.40 -1.50
C ARG A 55 6.89 -19.36 -2.59
N PRO A 56 5.73 -19.44 -3.27
CA PRO A 56 5.40 -18.56 -4.40
C PRO A 56 5.52 -17.07 -4.07
N LEU A 57 5.21 -16.68 -2.82
CA LEU A 57 5.28 -15.27 -2.41
C LEU A 57 6.69 -14.76 -2.13
N THR A 58 7.69 -15.63 -1.97
CA THR A 58 9.10 -15.24 -1.80
C THR A 58 9.88 -15.28 -3.12
N GLN A 59 9.21 -15.59 -4.23
CA GLN A 59 9.81 -15.54 -5.55
C GLN A 59 9.93 -14.10 -6.05
N GLU A 60 10.91 -13.86 -6.92
CA GLU A 60 11.20 -12.51 -7.42
C GLU A 60 10.00 -11.87 -8.13
N GLY A 61 9.12 -12.63 -8.77
CA GLY A 61 7.92 -12.11 -9.43
C GLY A 61 6.76 -11.72 -8.50
N SER A 62 6.79 -12.08 -7.22
CA SER A 62 5.66 -11.85 -6.33
C SER A 62 5.55 -10.39 -5.88
N ILE A 63 4.45 -9.74 -6.24
CA ILE A 63 4.15 -8.36 -5.84
C ILE A 63 3.64 -8.28 -4.41
N LEU A 64 2.86 -9.27 -3.94
CA LEU A 64 2.26 -9.29 -2.61
C LEU A 64 3.22 -9.87 -1.57
N SER A 65 4.42 -9.29 -1.46
CA SER A 65 5.45 -9.72 -0.53
C SER A 65 6.28 -8.54 -0.05
N LEU A 66 7.00 -8.71 1.07
CA LEU A 66 7.92 -7.69 1.56
C LEU A 66 9.00 -7.37 0.53
N GLN A 67 9.54 -8.41 -0.12
CA GLN A 67 10.56 -8.26 -1.16
C GLN A 67 10.02 -7.54 -2.41
N GLY A 68 8.79 -7.86 -2.84
CA GLY A 68 8.13 -7.18 -3.95
C GLY A 68 7.91 -5.69 -3.66
N GLY A 69 7.45 -5.36 -2.45
CA GLY A 69 7.33 -3.97 -1.99
C GLY A 69 8.69 -3.24 -1.92
N GLN A 70 9.74 -3.90 -1.44
CA GLN A 70 11.09 -3.32 -1.37
C GLN A 70 11.68 -3.07 -2.76
N ARG A 71 11.46 -3.97 -3.72
CA ARG A 71 11.87 -3.74 -5.10
C ARG A 71 11.19 -2.51 -5.71
N LEU A 72 9.89 -2.31 -5.44
CA LEU A 72 9.18 -1.11 -5.86
C LEU A 72 9.81 0.17 -5.26
N MET A 73 10.28 0.11 -4.02
CA MET A 73 11.02 1.23 -3.39
C MET A 73 12.36 1.49 -4.06
N GLU A 74 13.11 0.43 -4.41
CA GLU A 74 14.39 0.54 -5.11
C GLU A 74 14.22 1.13 -6.52
N GLU A 75 13.25 0.62 -7.28
CA GLU A 75 12.88 1.13 -8.61
C GLU A 75 12.44 2.60 -8.54
N ALA A 76 11.69 2.98 -7.50
CA ALA A 76 11.37 4.38 -7.25
C ALA A 76 12.63 5.22 -6.98
N GLY A 77 13.55 4.72 -6.15
CA GLY A 77 14.82 5.39 -5.86
C GLY A 77 15.66 5.62 -7.12
N GLN A 78 15.73 4.63 -8.00
CA GLN A 78 16.38 4.75 -9.31
C GLN A 78 15.69 5.80 -10.19
N ALA A 79 14.35 5.80 -10.22
CA ALA A 79 13.59 6.80 -10.97
C ALA A 79 13.81 8.22 -10.43
N ILE A 80 13.91 8.41 -9.11
CA ILE A 80 14.24 9.70 -8.48
C ILE A 80 15.63 10.15 -8.90
N GLN A 81 16.64 9.27 -8.86
CA GLN A 81 18.01 9.60 -9.29
C GLN A 81 18.07 9.98 -10.78
N ALA A 82 17.23 9.36 -11.61
CA ALA A 82 17.06 9.70 -13.02
C ALA A 82 16.14 10.91 -13.27
N GLN A 83 15.66 11.59 -12.21
CA GLN A 83 14.69 12.70 -12.26
C GLN A 83 13.36 12.34 -12.95
N ASN A 84 13.05 11.04 -13.06
CA ASN A 84 11.78 10.54 -13.56
C ASN A 84 10.76 10.47 -12.42
N TYR A 85 10.32 11.65 -11.97
CA TYR A 85 9.41 11.78 -10.82
C TYR A 85 8.03 11.16 -11.07
N GLY A 86 7.57 11.10 -12.32
CA GLY A 86 6.31 10.41 -12.66
C GLY A 86 6.37 8.91 -12.39
N LEU A 87 7.44 8.24 -12.83
CA LEU A 87 7.64 6.82 -12.54
C LEU A 87 7.89 6.60 -11.04
N ALA A 88 8.69 7.45 -10.39
CA ALA A 88 8.93 7.37 -8.96
C ALA A 88 7.63 7.43 -8.16
N ALA A 89 6.74 8.37 -8.47
CA ALA A 89 5.45 8.50 -7.82
C ALA A 89 4.59 7.24 -7.99
N GLN A 90 4.54 6.68 -9.20
CA GLN A 90 3.81 5.44 -9.48
C GLN A 90 4.33 4.26 -8.65
N LYS A 91 5.65 4.06 -8.62
CA LYS A 91 6.30 2.96 -7.90
C LYS A 91 6.12 3.08 -6.39
N LEU A 92 6.26 4.29 -5.84
CA LEU A 92 6.00 4.55 -4.42
C LEU A 92 4.53 4.33 -4.06
N GLN A 93 3.59 4.73 -4.93
CA GLN A 93 2.17 4.45 -4.72
C GLN A 93 1.88 2.95 -4.68
N GLN A 94 2.46 2.17 -5.59
CA GLN A 94 2.34 0.71 -5.59
C GLN A 94 2.95 0.09 -4.33
N ALA A 95 4.15 0.54 -3.93
CA ALA A 95 4.81 0.08 -2.71
C ALA A 95 3.92 0.32 -1.47
N ARG A 96 3.35 1.53 -1.35
CA ARG A 96 2.40 1.86 -0.26
C ARG A 96 1.19 0.93 -0.24
N GLN A 97 0.62 0.61 -1.40
CA GLN A 97 -0.52 -0.31 -1.48
C GLN A 97 -0.15 -1.72 -1.01
N VAL A 98 0.99 -2.24 -1.47
CA VAL A 98 1.51 -3.54 -1.05
C VAL A 98 1.75 -3.59 0.45
N PHE A 99 2.49 -2.64 1.01
CA PHE A 99 2.79 -2.62 2.44
C PHE A 99 1.54 -2.40 3.30
N ASN A 100 0.60 -1.56 2.86
CA ASN A 100 -0.68 -1.42 3.55
C ASN A 100 -1.43 -2.75 3.60
N GLN A 101 -1.52 -3.44 2.46
CA GLN A 101 -2.20 -4.72 2.37
C GLN A 101 -1.54 -5.79 3.27
N LEU A 102 -0.21 -5.88 3.23
CA LEU A 102 0.55 -6.81 4.07
C LEU A 102 0.37 -6.50 5.56
N SER A 103 0.45 -5.23 5.97
CA SER A 103 0.25 -4.85 7.38
C SER A 103 -1.15 -5.25 7.87
N ASN A 104 -2.18 -5.04 7.05
CA ASN A 104 -3.55 -5.44 7.37
C ASN A 104 -3.70 -6.96 7.48
N PHE A 105 -3.07 -7.73 6.59
CA PHE A 105 -3.10 -9.18 6.67
C PHE A 105 -2.39 -9.71 7.92
N TYR A 106 -1.24 -9.15 8.30
CA TYR A 106 -0.58 -9.51 9.54
C TYR A 106 -1.43 -9.16 10.77
N GLN A 107 -2.16 -8.03 10.76
CA GLN A 107 -3.11 -7.71 11.82
C GLN A 107 -4.25 -8.71 11.91
N GLN A 108 -4.86 -9.08 10.77
CA GLN A 108 -5.93 -10.07 10.71
C GLN A 108 -5.46 -11.43 11.22
N LEU A 109 -4.25 -11.87 10.83
CA LEU A 109 -3.65 -13.09 11.35
C LEU A 109 -3.40 -12.99 12.86
N ALA A 110 -2.84 -11.89 13.35
CA ALA A 110 -2.66 -11.69 14.78
C ALA A 110 -3.99 -11.86 15.52
N SER A 111 -5.05 -11.18 15.08
CA SER A 111 -6.39 -11.30 15.69
C SER A 111 -6.90 -12.74 15.76
N SER A 112 -6.66 -13.56 14.73
CA SER A 112 -7.06 -14.97 14.71
C SER A 112 -6.34 -15.85 15.74
N PHE A 113 -5.16 -15.46 16.21
CA PHE A 113 -4.40 -16.20 17.23
C PHE A 113 -4.54 -15.63 18.65
N SER A 114 -5.29 -14.53 18.81
CA SER A 114 -5.48 -13.89 20.12
C SER A 114 -6.16 -14.84 21.11
N GLY A 115 -5.55 -15.05 22.27
CA GLY A 115 -6.06 -15.97 23.29
C GLY A 115 -5.90 -17.47 22.96
N ILE A 116 -5.30 -17.81 21.81
CA ILE A 116 -5.02 -19.19 21.39
C ILE A 116 -3.52 -19.45 21.47
N ASP A 117 -2.72 -18.67 20.74
CA ASP A 117 -1.27 -18.76 20.74
C ASP A 117 -0.67 -17.34 20.79
N ASN A 118 -0.26 -16.93 21.99
CA ASN A 118 0.31 -15.61 22.22
C ASN A 118 1.61 -15.38 21.45
N ARG A 119 2.40 -16.45 21.20
CA ARG A 119 3.68 -16.31 20.46
C ARG A 119 3.41 -15.99 19.00
N ILE A 120 2.43 -16.68 18.39
CA ILE A 120 2.03 -16.39 17.02
C ILE A 120 1.37 -15.01 16.94
N PHE A 121 0.48 -14.68 17.88
CA PHE A 121 -0.13 -13.35 17.99
C PHE A 121 0.93 -12.23 17.99
N ASP A 122 1.91 -12.32 18.89
CA ASP A 122 2.96 -11.31 19.03
C ASP A 122 3.84 -11.22 17.77
N ALA A 123 4.19 -12.35 17.16
CA ALA A 123 4.97 -12.40 15.93
C ALA A 123 4.24 -11.72 14.75
N GLN A 124 2.93 -11.96 14.58
CA GLN A 124 2.16 -11.31 13.51
C GLN A 124 1.90 -9.83 13.81
N ARG A 125 1.67 -9.47 15.07
CA ARG A 125 1.55 -8.07 15.48
C ARG A 125 2.83 -7.29 15.19
N GLN A 126 3.99 -7.87 15.47
CA GLN A 126 5.28 -7.25 15.19
C GLN A 126 5.47 -7.03 13.69
N LYS A 127 5.20 -8.05 12.85
CA LYS A 127 5.26 -7.91 11.39
C LYS A 127 4.31 -6.85 10.85
N ALA A 128 3.11 -6.74 11.42
CA ALA A 128 2.17 -5.69 11.04
C ALA A 128 2.74 -4.29 11.30
N LEU A 129 3.36 -4.08 12.46
CA LEU A 129 3.97 -2.81 12.84
C LEU A 129 5.16 -2.48 11.91
N GLU A 130 6.09 -3.40 11.74
CA GLU A 130 7.26 -3.22 10.87
C GLU A 130 6.84 -2.90 9.42
N THR A 131 5.84 -3.63 8.91
CA THR A 131 5.33 -3.39 7.54
C THR A 131 4.64 -2.02 7.43
N ALA A 132 3.92 -1.59 8.47
CA ALA A 132 3.29 -0.27 8.50
C ALA A 132 4.33 0.87 8.59
N GLU A 133 5.46 0.66 9.27
CA GLU A 133 6.58 1.62 9.27
C GLU A 133 7.16 1.78 7.85
N ILE A 134 7.41 0.68 7.13
CA ILE A 134 7.89 0.73 5.74
C ILE A 134 6.86 1.40 4.80
N ARG A 135 5.56 1.15 5.00
CA ARG A 135 4.48 1.87 4.28
C ARG A 135 4.60 3.38 4.48
N ASP A 136 4.90 3.82 5.69
CA ASP A 136 4.98 5.24 6.02
C ASP A 136 6.26 5.87 5.43
N GLU A 137 7.36 5.12 5.33
CA GLU A 137 8.56 5.54 4.59
C GLU A 137 8.27 5.75 3.10
N ALA A 138 7.58 4.80 2.46
CA ALA A 138 7.12 4.93 1.07
C ALA A 138 6.20 6.15 0.89
N THR A 139 5.33 6.39 1.87
CA THR A 139 4.45 7.56 1.90
C THR A 139 5.24 8.86 2.01
N TYR A 140 6.31 8.87 2.81
CA TYR A 140 7.16 10.04 2.99
C TYR A 140 7.92 10.37 1.71
N GLN A 141 8.54 9.38 1.09
CA GLN A 141 9.23 9.55 -0.19
C GLN A 141 8.27 10.05 -1.28
N LEU A 142 7.04 9.54 -1.33
CA LEU A 142 6.05 10.01 -2.30
C LEU A 142 5.69 11.49 -2.08
N ALA A 143 5.56 11.92 -0.83
CA ALA A 143 5.34 13.34 -0.53
C ALA A 143 6.51 14.21 -1.00
N LEU A 144 7.76 13.75 -0.82
CA LEU A 144 8.93 14.47 -1.31
C LEU A 144 8.97 14.53 -2.84
N VAL A 145 8.59 13.46 -3.54
CA VAL A 145 8.47 13.44 -5.00
C VAL A 145 7.44 14.47 -5.48
N HIS A 146 6.25 14.53 -4.86
CA HIS A 146 5.26 15.54 -5.21
C HIS A 146 5.76 16.97 -4.97
N ARG A 147 6.50 17.21 -3.88
CA ARG A 147 7.14 18.52 -3.64
C ARG A 147 8.16 18.87 -4.72
N ALA A 148 8.97 17.91 -5.15
CA ALA A 148 9.93 18.10 -6.24
C ALA A 148 9.27 18.36 -7.60
N GLN A 149 7.97 18.08 -7.73
CA GLN A 149 7.15 18.36 -8.90
C GLN A 149 6.27 19.61 -8.74
N ASP A 150 6.53 20.45 -7.74
CA ASP A 150 5.73 21.64 -7.42
C ASP A 150 4.24 21.31 -7.15
N GLN A 151 3.96 20.16 -6.54
CA GLN A 151 2.61 19.68 -6.18
C GLN A 151 2.44 19.55 -4.66
N PRO A 152 2.55 20.63 -3.87
CA PRO A 152 2.45 20.57 -2.42
C PRO A 152 1.07 20.10 -1.93
N GLU A 153 0.00 20.34 -2.69
CA GLU A 153 -1.37 19.92 -2.36
C GLU A 153 -1.51 18.39 -2.30
N LEU A 154 -0.70 17.66 -3.08
CA LEU A 154 -0.65 16.20 -3.03
C LEU A 154 0.27 15.69 -1.92
N ALA A 155 1.30 16.47 -1.56
CA ALA A 155 2.22 16.11 -0.49
C ALA A 155 1.60 16.26 0.91
N VAL A 156 0.84 17.34 1.16
CA VAL A 156 0.23 17.63 2.47
C VAL A 156 -0.58 16.46 3.07
N PRO A 157 -1.55 15.84 2.37
CA PRO A 157 -2.32 14.73 2.96
C PRO A 157 -1.45 13.52 3.29
N LEU A 158 -0.39 13.26 2.52
CA LEU A 158 0.56 12.18 2.77
C LEU A 158 1.39 12.44 4.03
N LEU A 159 1.85 13.68 4.22
CA LEU A 159 2.60 14.09 5.41
C LEU A 159 1.73 14.03 6.68
N ILE A 160 0.47 14.47 6.60
CA ILE A 160 -0.50 14.34 7.71
C ILE A 160 -0.71 12.87 8.07
N GLN A 161 -0.85 12.00 7.05
CA GLN A 161 -1.00 10.56 7.28
C GLN A 161 0.18 9.99 8.08
N ILE A 162 1.42 10.38 7.75
CA ILE A 162 2.61 9.92 8.47
C ILE A 162 2.63 10.42 9.90
N VAL A 163 2.34 11.71 10.15
CA VAL A 163 2.29 12.27 11.51
C VAL A 163 1.28 11.50 12.38
N ARG A 164 0.12 11.15 11.83
CA ARG A 164 -0.90 10.36 12.53
C ARG A 164 -0.46 8.92 12.80
N SER A 165 0.22 8.30 11.83
CA SER A 165 0.63 6.90 11.93
C SER A 165 1.85 6.71 12.84
N GLN A 166 2.88 7.53 12.65
CA GLN A 166 4.17 7.42 13.34
C GLN A 166 4.24 8.22 14.65
N ASN A 167 3.24 9.04 14.98
CA ASN A 167 3.27 10.02 16.07
C ASN A 167 4.34 11.12 15.84
N PRO A 168 4.06 12.41 16.08
CA PRO A 168 5.00 13.50 15.86
C PRO A 168 6.29 13.41 16.70
N THR A 169 6.36 12.54 17.72
CA THR A 169 7.55 12.35 18.57
C THR A 169 8.58 11.38 18.01
N ARG A 170 8.20 10.55 17.02
CA ARG A 170 9.11 9.60 16.35
C ARG A 170 9.80 10.27 15.18
N ASP A 171 10.94 9.74 14.76
CA ASP A 171 11.81 10.42 13.79
C ASP A 171 11.11 10.69 12.44
N LEU A 172 10.37 9.71 11.92
CA LEU A 172 9.63 9.90 10.67
C LEU A 172 8.45 10.88 10.84
N GLY A 173 7.76 10.86 11.98
CA GLY A 173 6.72 11.83 12.31
C GLY A 173 7.25 13.27 12.45
N LYS A 174 8.42 13.45 13.08
CA LYS A 174 9.11 14.75 13.14
C LYS A 174 9.48 15.27 11.76
N LYS A 175 10.06 14.42 10.92
CA LYS A 175 10.40 14.77 9.53
C LYS A 175 9.15 15.20 8.76
N ALA A 176 8.07 14.42 8.83
CA ALA A 176 6.83 14.76 8.15
C ALA A 176 6.23 16.09 8.64
N TYR A 177 6.23 16.33 9.95
CA TYR A 177 5.77 17.60 10.52
C TYR A 177 6.65 18.78 10.07
N GLN A 178 7.97 18.60 10.06
CA GLN A 178 8.91 19.60 9.57
C GLN A 178 8.65 19.95 8.09
N GLN A 179 8.34 18.97 7.25
CA GLN A 179 7.95 19.22 5.85
C GLN A 179 6.63 20.01 5.75
N LEU A 180 5.65 19.75 6.63
CA LEU A 180 4.41 20.55 6.69
C LEU A 180 4.68 22.01 7.08
N PHE A 181 5.61 22.22 8.02
CA PHE A 181 6.03 23.56 8.43
C PHE A 181 6.74 24.30 7.29
N GLU A 182 7.67 23.65 6.58
CA GLU A 182 8.36 24.22 5.41
C GLU A 182 7.43 24.57 4.26
N LEU A 183 6.32 23.84 4.12
CA LEU A 183 5.26 24.13 3.14
C LEU A 183 4.33 25.27 3.57
N GLY A 184 4.47 25.78 4.80
CA GLY A 184 3.55 26.79 5.36
C GLY A 184 2.17 26.25 5.70
N PHE A 185 2.01 24.92 5.82
CA PHE A 185 0.73 24.31 6.21
C PHE A 185 0.47 24.43 7.72
N VAL A 186 1.53 24.52 8.52
CA VAL A 186 1.47 24.76 9.97
C VAL A 186 2.37 25.92 10.35
N ASP A 187 1.95 26.70 11.36
CA ASP A 187 2.64 27.96 11.72
C ASP A 187 3.75 27.78 12.76
N ALA A 188 3.75 26.66 13.49
CA ALA A 188 4.66 26.44 14.61
C ALA A 188 5.59 25.24 14.35
N PRO A 189 6.92 25.37 14.51
CA PRO A 189 7.85 24.27 14.37
C PRO A 189 7.72 23.27 15.53
N TYR A 190 8.06 22.00 15.27
CA TYR A 190 8.11 20.96 16.29
C TYR A 190 9.34 20.05 16.08
N PRO A 191 10.07 19.67 17.16
CA PRO A 191 9.91 20.15 18.52
C PRO A 191 10.20 21.64 18.62
N ARG A 192 9.56 22.33 19.56
CA ARG A 192 9.82 23.77 19.78
C ARG A 192 11.32 23.93 20.10
N PRO A 193 12.02 24.90 19.50
CA PRO A 193 13.35 25.28 19.95
C PRO A 193 13.26 25.52 21.46
N ARG A 194 14.13 24.88 22.25
CA ARG A 194 14.22 25.26 23.66
C ARG A 194 14.75 26.69 23.68
N ASP A 195 14.00 27.61 24.29
CA ASP A 195 14.53 28.93 24.61
C ASP A 195 15.79 28.70 25.45
N SER A 196 16.94 29.01 24.88
CA SER A 196 18.23 28.94 25.56
C SER A 196 18.12 29.71 26.87
N GLU A 197 18.40 29.03 27.98
CA GLU A 197 18.54 29.58 29.33
C GLU A 197 19.18 30.98 29.28
N PRO A 198 18.57 32.02 29.89
CA PRO A 198 19.24 33.30 30.02
C PRO A 198 20.52 33.06 30.83
N THR A 199 21.67 33.21 30.19
CA THR A 199 22.96 33.22 30.87
C THR A 199 22.89 34.34 31.90
N SER A 200 22.69 33.97 33.16
CA SER A 200 22.72 34.89 34.28
C SER A 200 24.16 35.37 34.42
N SER A 201 24.49 36.44 33.70
CA SER A 201 25.69 37.23 33.95
C SER A 201 25.51 37.95 35.28
N VAL A 202 25.76 37.22 36.37
CA VAL A 202 26.00 37.80 37.68
C VAL A 202 27.25 38.66 37.56
N THR A 203 27.06 39.96 37.35
CA THR A 203 28.09 40.97 37.55
C THR A 203 28.23 41.19 39.05
N PRO A 204 29.38 40.89 39.67
CA PRO A 204 29.62 41.34 41.04
C PRO A 204 29.91 42.84 40.97
N GLN A 205 28.96 43.68 41.39
CA GLN A 205 29.24 45.07 41.71
C GLN A 205 29.98 45.13 43.06
N ARG A 206 31.18 45.72 42.98
CA ARG A 206 32.00 46.41 44.00
C ARG A 206 31.63 46.27 45.48
#